data_AF-A0A1F9M7B2-F1
#
_entry.id   AF-A0A1F9M7B2-F1
#
_cell.length_a   1.000
_cell.length_b   1.000
_cell.length_c   1.000
_cell.angle_alpha   90.00
_cell.angle_beta   90.00
_cell.angle_gamma   90.00
#
_symmetry.space_group_name_H-M   'P 1'
#
loop_
_entity.id
_entity.type
_entity.pdbx_description
1 polymer ?
#
loop_
_entity_poly.entity_id
_entity_poly.type
_entity_poly.pdbx_seq_one_letter_code
_entity_poly.pdbx_strand_id
1 'polypeptide(L)'
;MLFPERAIAGFTLLLLLNSTGCSMPILVQSEERGDEQEVLDPSERPPLVLGDEPVEDVPVEPEVPVQPTPVQPELPVEPEPVAITCAATGETYGTVPIPGPHLTPERDPDVNIRLRGRKEIEGLKELIDYPGETDPQAMPPNLSTIFNPSREPTIVGLFQIGVYQGLSHGLEGGPAGLPEAWGTVHLIAFATTPGEVLHAPRSGYTLAPDTGTIVVYADKDFLTLHYTPEDSIVRGYVFHLFEVCVDENLLASYHELDRSGRELLPGLGHNQPLGRAAGNRIIVGIRDSGSFMDPRAIRGWWRWPNG
;
A
#
# COMPACT_ATOMS: atom_id res chain seq x y z
N MET A 1 24.01 9.67 59.27
CA MET A 1 22.58 9.31 59.14
C MET A 1 22.48 8.50 57.85
N LEU A 2 22.77 7.19 57.79
CA LEU A 2 22.08 6.01 58.34
C LEU A 2 20.59 5.94 57.99
N PHE A 3 20.27 5.13 56.96
CA PHE A 3 19.26 4.04 56.87
C PHE A 3 18.90 3.75 55.37
N PRO A 4 18.43 2.53 55.00
CA PRO A 4 19.19 1.65 54.09
C PRO A 4 18.36 1.00 52.95
N GLU A 5 19.01 0.07 52.24
CA GLU A 5 18.44 -0.94 51.33
C GLU A 5 17.35 -1.83 51.95
N ARG A 6 16.43 -2.31 51.09
CA ARG A 6 15.72 -3.62 51.07
C ARG A 6 14.65 -3.53 49.96
N ALA A 7 14.19 -4.56 49.25
CA ALA A 7 14.53 -5.96 49.02
C ALA A 7 13.54 -6.46 47.95
N ILE A 8 13.92 -7.54 47.28
CA ILE A 8 13.23 -8.24 46.19
C ILE A 8 11.98 -9.01 46.69
N ALA A 9 10.89 -8.97 45.93
CA ALA A 9 9.85 -9.99 45.81
C ALA A 9 9.10 -9.72 44.49
N GLY A 10 8.98 -10.61 43.49
CA GLY A 10 8.75 -12.04 43.56
C GLY A 10 7.25 -12.30 43.42
N PHE A 11 6.68 -12.12 42.21
CA PHE A 11 5.30 -12.54 41.93
C PHE A 11 5.21 -13.22 40.56
N THR A 12 5.20 -14.55 40.62
CA THR A 12 4.84 -15.47 39.54
C THR A 12 3.32 -15.41 39.36
N LEU A 13 2.83 -14.88 38.24
CA LEU A 13 1.43 -14.98 37.87
C LEU A 13 1.25 -16.14 36.89
N LEU A 14 0.76 -17.25 37.43
CA LEU A 14 0.29 -18.43 36.70
C LEU A 14 -1.07 -18.10 36.09
N LEU A 15 -1.14 -17.89 34.76
CA LEU A 15 -2.41 -17.75 34.05
C LEU A 15 -2.86 -19.12 33.53
N LEU A 16 -3.94 -19.60 34.14
CA LEU A 16 -4.69 -20.80 33.78
C LEU A 16 -5.34 -20.61 32.39
N LEU A 17 -4.91 -21.43 31.43
CA LEU A 17 -5.63 -21.68 30.18
C LEU A 17 -6.80 -22.63 30.48
N ASN A 18 -8.03 -22.13 30.43
CA ASN A 18 -9.21 -22.97 30.39
C ASN A 18 -9.62 -23.21 28.94
N SER A 19 -9.59 -24.48 28.57
CA SER A 19 -10.05 -25.00 27.30
C SER A 19 -11.56 -25.27 27.36
N THR A 20 -12.28 -24.78 26.35
CA THR A 20 -13.53 -25.37 25.84
C THR A 20 -13.54 -24.99 24.35
N GLY A 21 -13.51 -25.89 23.37
CA GLY A 21 -14.12 -27.20 23.32
C GLY A 21 -15.44 -27.09 22.55
N CYS A 22 -15.38 -26.86 21.23
CA CYS A 22 -16.49 -27.10 20.31
C CYS A 22 -15.92 -27.61 18.98
N SER A 23 -15.85 -28.93 18.90
CA SER A 23 -15.51 -29.70 17.71
C SER A 23 -16.82 -30.02 16.98
N MET A 24 -16.95 -29.60 15.73
CA MET A 24 -18.00 -30.08 14.81
C MET A 24 -17.30 -30.63 13.56
N PRO A 25 -17.61 -31.87 13.15
CA PRO A 25 -16.94 -32.52 12.02
C PRO A 25 -17.50 -31.99 10.69
N ILE A 26 -16.62 -31.50 9.82
CA ILE A 26 -16.95 -31.26 8.41
C ILE A 26 -16.78 -32.57 7.66
N LEU A 27 -17.90 -33.09 7.18
CA LEU A 27 -18.00 -34.22 6.26
C LEU A 27 -17.53 -33.73 4.88
N VAL A 28 -16.31 -34.11 4.47
CA VAL A 28 -15.81 -33.87 3.12
C VAL A 28 -16.35 -34.98 2.23
N GLN A 29 -17.30 -34.65 1.34
CA GLN A 29 -17.64 -35.47 0.19
C GLN A 29 -16.64 -35.16 -0.92
N SER A 30 -15.86 -36.17 -1.30
CA SER A 30 -15.01 -36.18 -2.48
C SER A 30 -15.84 -36.57 -3.70
N GLU A 31 -16.10 -35.63 -4.60
CA GLU A 31 -16.54 -35.93 -5.97
C GLU A 31 -15.31 -35.90 -6.89
N GLU A 32 -14.85 -37.09 -7.28
CA GLU A 32 -13.93 -37.29 -8.39
C GLU A 32 -14.67 -37.04 -9.70
N ARG A 33 -14.18 -36.11 -10.53
CA ARG A 33 -14.63 -35.94 -11.91
C ARG A 33 -13.49 -36.37 -12.83
N GLY A 34 -13.69 -37.50 -13.50
CA GLY A 34 -12.78 -38.02 -14.51
C GLY A 34 -12.88 -37.24 -15.81
N ASP A 35 -11.72 -36.88 -16.36
CA ASP A 35 -11.58 -36.41 -17.74
C ASP A 35 -11.33 -37.62 -18.65
N GLU A 36 -12.27 -37.91 -19.54
CA GLU A 36 -12.08 -38.78 -20.70
C GLU A 36 -11.63 -37.92 -21.88
N GLN A 37 -10.39 -38.11 -22.35
CA GLN A 37 -9.91 -37.56 -23.62
C GLN A 37 -10.30 -38.48 -24.77
N GLU A 38 -11.16 -37.97 -25.65
CA GLU A 38 -11.57 -38.60 -26.90
C GLU A 38 -10.44 -38.45 -27.95
N VAL A 39 -9.90 -39.59 -28.38
CA VAL A 39 -8.87 -39.70 -29.42
C VAL A 39 -9.56 -39.82 -30.78
N LEU A 40 -9.39 -38.80 -31.64
CA LEU A 40 -9.93 -38.80 -33.00
C LEU A 40 -9.06 -39.61 -33.97
N ASP A 41 -9.71 -40.55 -34.67
CA ASP A 41 -9.18 -41.45 -35.70
C ASP A 41 -8.85 -40.72 -37.02
N PRO A 42 -7.63 -40.81 -37.57
CA PRO A 42 -7.23 -40.09 -38.77
C PRO A 42 -7.62 -40.75 -40.11
N SER A 43 -8.53 -41.73 -40.15
CA SER A 43 -8.82 -42.50 -41.38
C SER A 43 -9.96 -41.99 -42.28
N GLU A 44 -10.65 -40.89 -41.97
CA GLU A 44 -11.71 -40.34 -42.83
C GLU A 44 -11.25 -39.12 -43.65
N ARG A 45 -10.61 -39.37 -44.81
CA ARG A 45 -10.55 -38.38 -45.90
C ARG A 45 -11.08 -38.98 -47.20
N PRO A 46 -12.14 -38.42 -47.81
CA PRO A 46 -12.60 -38.84 -49.13
C PRO A 46 -11.70 -38.29 -50.26
N PRO A 47 -11.63 -38.97 -51.42
CA PRO A 47 -10.72 -38.62 -52.50
C PRO A 47 -11.23 -37.45 -53.36
N LEU A 48 -10.29 -36.64 -53.85
CA LEU A 48 -10.51 -35.54 -54.79
C LEU A 48 -10.87 -36.08 -56.18
N VAL A 49 -12.01 -35.64 -56.71
CA VAL A 49 -12.44 -35.87 -58.10
C VAL A 49 -11.97 -34.69 -58.95
N LEU A 50 -11.15 -34.98 -59.96
CA LEU A 50 -10.75 -34.05 -61.01
C LEU A 50 -11.89 -33.99 -62.05
N GLY A 51 -12.53 -32.84 -62.21
CA GLY A 51 -13.48 -32.57 -63.28
C GLY A 51 -12.97 -31.40 -64.13
N ASP A 52 -12.74 -31.67 -65.41
CA ASP A 52 -12.49 -30.68 -66.46
C ASP A 52 -13.76 -29.88 -66.72
N GLU A 53 -13.72 -28.55 -66.53
CA GLU A 53 -14.77 -27.63 -66.98
C GLU A 53 -14.20 -26.68 -68.05
N PRO A 54 -14.98 -26.34 -69.11
CA PRO A 54 -14.52 -25.55 -70.23
C PRO A 54 -14.47 -24.06 -69.90
N VAL A 55 -13.49 -23.36 -70.47
CA VAL A 55 -13.26 -21.92 -70.34
C VAL A 55 -14.32 -21.16 -71.16
N GLU A 56 -15.23 -20.47 -70.49
CA GLU A 56 -16.09 -19.45 -71.11
C GLU A 56 -15.44 -18.06 -71.01
N ASP A 57 -15.48 -17.32 -72.12
CA ASP A 57 -14.99 -15.96 -72.29
C ASP A 57 -15.73 -14.97 -71.37
N VAL A 58 -14.99 -14.35 -70.44
CA VAL A 58 -15.51 -13.28 -69.57
C VAL A 58 -15.44 -11.93 -70.30
N PRO A 59 -16.53 -11.16 -70.41
CA PRO A 59 -16.51 -9.83 -71.00
C PRO A 59 -15.70 -8.84 -70.15
N VAL A 60 -14.86 -8.03 -70.78
CA VAL A 60 -14.09 -6.96 -70.14
C VAL A 60 -15.03 -5.86 -69.64
N GLU A 61 -15.10 -5.70 -68.32
CA GLU A 61 -15.85 -4.65 -67.60
C GLU A 61 -15.09 -3.31 -67.66
N PRO A 62 -15.75 -2.15 -67.88
CA PRO A 62 -15.06 -0.87 -68.01
C PRO A 62 -14.52 -0.36 -66.67
N GLU A 63 -13.27 0.13 -66.67
CA GLU A 63 -12.59 0.66 -65.49
C GLU A 63 -13.33 1.85 -64.86
N VAL A 64 -13.72 1.69 -63.60
CA VAL A 64 -14.29 2.75 -62.77
C VAL A 64 -13.17 3.67 -62.29
N PRO A 65 -13.29 5.01 -62.41
CA PRO A 65 -12.26 5.94 -61.96
C PRO A 65 -12.08 5.87 -60.43
N VAL A 66 -10.84 5.60 -59.99
CA VAL A 66 -10.44 5.52 -58.58
C VAL A 66 -10.58 6.90 -57.94
N GLN A 67 -11.51 7.04 -56.99
CA GLN A 67 -11.60 8.25 -56.18
C GLN A 67 -10.45 8.32 -55.16
N PRO A 68 -9.87 9.50 -54.89
CA PRO A 68 -8.81 9.64 -53.90
C PRO A 68 -9.32 9.29 -52.49
N THR A 69 -8.59 8.42 -51.81
CA THR A 69 -8.88 8.00 -50.43
C THR A 69 -8.88 9.22 -49.49
N PRO A 70 -9.92 9.41 -48.65
CA PRO A 70 -9.92 10.46 -47.64
C PRO A 70 -8.75 10.28 -46.68
N VAL A 71 -7.94 11.32 -46.50
CA VAL A 71 -6.89 11.35 -45.47
C VAL A 71 -7.58 11.28 -44.11
N GLN A 72 -7.40 10.16 -43.40
CA GLN A 72 -7.90 10.02 -42.03
C GLN A 72 -7.12 11.00 -41.13
N PRO A 73 -7.79 11.74 -40.23
CA PRO A 73 -7.11 12.53 -39.21
C PRO A 73 -6.24 11.61 -38.35
N GLU A 74 -4.95 11.91 -38.24
CA GLU A 74 -4.06 11.20 -37.30
C GLU A 74 -4.61 11.35 -35.88
N LEU A 75 -4.85 10.21 -35.23
CA LEU A 75 -5.24 10.15 -33.83
C LEU A 75 -4.15 10.85 -32.99
N PRO A 76 -4.51 11.63 -31.96
CA PRO A 76 -3.53 12.23 -31.07
C PRO A 76 -2.63 11.14 -30.48
N VAL A 77 -1.32 11.26 -30.71
CA VAL A 77 -0.33 10.39 -30.07
C VAL A 77 -0.38 10.68 -28.57
N GLU A 78 -0.83 9.69 -27.78
CA GLU A 78 -0.80 9.76 -26.33
C GLU A 78 0.68 9.90 -25.88
N PRO A 79 1.03 10.92 -25.07
CA PRO A 79 2.43 11.15 -24.72
C PRO A 79 2.98 9.94 -23.95
N GLU A 80 4.14 9.44 -24.37
CA GLU A 80 4.81 8.35 -23.67
C GLU A 80 5.08 8.73 -22.20
N PRO A 81 4.85 7.82 -21.24
CA PRO A 81 5.07 8.10 -19.83
C PRO A 81 6.55 8.44 -19.59
N VAL A 82 6.82 9.66 -19.15
CA VAL A 82 8.16 10.10 -18.76
C VAL A 82 8.60 9.25 -17.56
N ALA A 83 9.64 8.44 -17.74
CA ALA A 83 10.22 7.66 -16.64
C ALA A 83 10.78 8.63 -15.58
N ILE A 84 10.15 8.64 -14.39
CA ILE A 84 10.63 9.45 -13.26
C ILE A 84 11.83 8.74 -12.64
N THR A 85 12.99 9.40 -12.66
CA THR A 85 14.17 8.94 -11.91
C THR A 85 14.04 9.33 -10.44
N CYS A 86 14.42 8.43 -9.53
CA CYS A 86 14.40 8.67 -8.08
C CYS A 86 15.54 9.61 -7.62
N ALA A 87 15.67 10.77 -8.25
CA ALA A 87 16.76 11.70 -7.95
C ALA A 87 16.67 12.23 -6.52
N ALA A 88 17.83 12.33 -5.86
CA ALA A 88 17.95 13.00 -4.57
C ALA A 88 17.31 14.40 -4.60
N THR A 89 16.55 14.70 -3.56
CA THR A 89 15.93 16.01 -3.29
C THR A 89 16.95 17.03 -2.83
N GLY A 90 18.16 16.59 -2.45
CA GLY A 90 19.22 17.42 -1.87
C GLY A 90 19.17 17.48 -0.34
N GLU A 91 18.23 16.77 0.28
CA GLU A 91 18.06 16.69 1.73
C GLU A 91 19.13 15.81 2.41
N THR A 92 19.31 16.08 3.69
CA THR A 92 20.10 15.25 4.61
C THR A 92 19.24 14.81 5.78
N TYR A 93 19.39 13.56 6.19
CA TYR A 93 18.53 12.95 7.21
C TYR A 93 19.31 12.73 8.49
N GLY A 94 18.72 13.15 9.61
CA GLY A 94 19.27 12.90 10.94
C GLY A 94 19.11 11.44 11.35
N THR A 95 19.58 11.10 12.53
CA THR A 95 19.44 9.75 13.11
C THR A 95 18.80 9.83 14.49
N VAL A 96 17.92 8.88 14.77
CA VAL A 96 17.26 8.74 16.08
C VAL A 96 17.72 7.44 16.74
N PRO A 97 18.17 7.45 18.00
CA PRO A 97 18.47 6.24 18.75
C PRO A 97 17.22 5.40 19.00
N ILE A 98 17.35 4.09 18.79
CA ILE A 98 16.24 3.15 18.93
C ILE A 98 16.48 2.24 20.14
N PRO A 99 15.79 2.47 21.27
CA PRO A 99 15.85 1.58 22.42
C PRO A 99 15.13 0.24 22.15
N GLY A 100 15.65 -0.82 22.74
CA GLY A 100 14.96 -2.11 22.83
C GLY A 100 15.27 -3.06 21.68
N PRO A 101 14.40 -4.05 21.43
CA PRO A 101 14.61 -5.04 20.38
C PRO A 101 14.45 -4.42 18.99
N HIS A 102 15.16 -4.98 18.02
CA HIS A 102 15.12 -4.56 16.62
C HIS A 102 14.38 -5.59 15.77
N LEU A 103 13.64 -5.12 14.76
CA LEU A 103 12.88 -5.94 13.83
C LEU A 103 13.74 -6.45 12.68
N THR A 104 13.16 -7.37 11.91
CA THR A 104 13.65 -7.73 10.56
C THR A 104 12.60 -7.28 9.55
N PRO A 105 12.59 -5.99 9.18
CA PRO A 105 11.44 -5.36 8.55
C PRO A 105 11.14 -5.89 7.14
N GLU A 106 12.12 -6.42 6.41
CA GLU A 106 11.93 -7.01 5.08
C GLU A 106 10.96 -8.18 5.09
N ARG A 107 10.90 -8.92 6.21
CA ARG A 107 10.10 -10.13 6.41
C ARG A 107 8.91 -9.91 7.33
N ASP A 108 8.77 -8.71 7.90
CA ASP A 108 7.66 -8.35 8.77
C ASP A 108 6.53 -7.76 7.92
N PRO A 109 5.40 -8.46 7.74
CA PRO A 109 4.30 -8.00 6.89
C PRO A 109 3.44 -6.91 7.51
N ASP A 110 3.68 -6.55 8.76
CA ASP A 110 3.07 -5.38 9.39
C ASP A 110 3.95 -4.13 9.25
N VAL A 111 5.23 -4.30 8.92
CA VAL A 111 6.14 -3.21 8.53
C VAL A 111 6.22 -3.07 7.01
N ASN A 112 6.61 -4.12 6.30
CA ASN A 112 6.62 -4.23 4.84
C ASN A 112 5.29 -4.82 4.37
N ILE A 113 4.26 -3.98 4.40
CA ILE A 113 2.88 -4.40 4.15
C ILE A 113 2.61 -4.83 2.70
N ARG A 114 3.58 -4.69 1.79
CA ARG A 114 3.55 -5.33 0.45
C ARG A 114 3.40 -6.85 0.55
N LEU A 115 3.94 -7.46 1.60
CA LEU A 115 3.83 -8.91 1.85
C LEU A 115 2.40 -9.40 2.08
N ARG A 116 1.49 -8.51 2.50
CA ARG A 116 0.07 -8.84 2.72
C ARG A 116 -0.76 -8.80 1.44
N GLY A 117 -0.26 -8.15 0.39
CA GLY A 117 -1.04 -7.82 -0.80
C GLY A 117 -2.12 -6.77 -0.52
N ARG A 118 -2.66 -6.18 -1.59
CA ARG A 118 -3.77 -5.23 -1.53
C ARG A 118 -4.77 -5.52 -2.63
N LYS A 119 -6.05 -5.28 -2.36
CA LYS A 119 -7.14 -5.40 -3.33
C LYS A 119 -7.82 -4.05 -3.48
N GLU A 120 -7.93 -3.57 -4.71
CA GLU A 120 -8.73 -2.39 -5.02
C GLU A 120 -10.21 -2.69 -4.81
N ILE A 121 -10.93 -1.73 -4.24
CA ILE A 121 -12.35 -1.85 -3.92
C ILE A 121 -13.11 -0.61 -4.38
N GLU A 122 -14.40 -0.80 -4.62
CA GLU A 122 -15.33 0.30 -4.81
C GLU A 122 -15.76 0.91 -3.47
N GLY A 123 -16.18 2.17 -3.50
CA GLY A 123 -16.66 2.87 -2.32
C GLY A 123 -16.58 4.40 -2.45
N LEU A 124 -16.93 5.10 -1.39
CA LEU A 124 -16.92 6.55 -1.35
C LEU A 124 -15.49 7.11 -1.36
N LYS A 125 -15.10 7.80 -2.44
CA LYS A 125 -13.79 8.43 -2.62
C LYS A 125 -13.74 9.87 -2.10
N GLU A 126 -14.25 10.06 -0.89
CA GLU A 126 -14.32 11.36 -0.22
C GLU A 126 -13.88 11.20 1.24
N LEU A 127 -13.53 12.31 1.88
CA LEU A 127 -13.26 12.30 3.31
C LEU A 127 -14.55 12.07 4.09
N ILE A 128 -14.47 11.27 5.15
CA ILE A 128 -15.63 10.84 5.94
C ILE A 128 -15.51 11.42 7.35
N ASP A 129 -16.60 12.04 7.80
CA ASP A 129 -16.73 12.48 9.17
C ASP A 129 -17.38 11.38 10.02
N TYR A 130 -16.58 10.45 10.53
CA TYR A 130 -17.08 9.35 11.35
C TYR A 130 -17.71 9.88 12.65
N PRO A 131 -18.87 9.34 13.06
CA PRO A 131 -19.43 9.64 14.37
C PRO A 131 -18.53 9.07 15.47
N GLY A 132 -18.44 9.77 16.59
CA GLY A 132 -17.61 9.38 17.73
C GLY A 132 -16.76 10.53 18.24
N GLU A 133 -16.26 10.35 19.45
CA GLU A 133 -15.30 11.27 20.06
C GLU A 133 -13.90 10.93 19.56
N THR A 134 -13.15 11.95 19.17
CA THR A 134 -11.70 11.86 19.00
C THR A 134 -11.03 12.23 20.30
N ASP A 135 -9.94 11.55 20.65
CA ASP A 135 -9.10 11.98 21.77
C ASP A 135 -8.55 13.39 21.48
N PRO A 136 -8.91 14.42 22.30
CA PRO A 136 -8.46 15.79 22.08
C PRO A 136 -6.94 15.98 22.28
N GLN A 137 -6.26 15.00 22.89
CA GLN A 137 -4.80 14.99 23.05
C GLN A 137 -4.08 14.20 21.94
N ALA A 138 -4.82 13.53 21.05
CA ALA A 138 -4.21 12.81 19.95
C ALA A 138 -3.43 13.77 19.04
N MET A 139 -2.22 13.37 18.68
CA MET A 139 -1.32 14.12 17.81
C MET A 139 -1.00 13.34 16.51
N PRO A 140 -2.01 12.83 15.79
CA PRO A 140 -1.80 11.94 14.66
C PRO A 140 -1.09 12.64 13.49
N PRO A 141 -0.49 11.86 12.57
CA PRO A 141 0.01 12.40 11.31
C PRO A 141 -1.11 13.09 10.52
N ASN A 142 -0.82 14.29 10.03
CA ASN A 142 -1.71 15.05 9.18
C ASN A 142 -1.40 14.77 7.70
N LEU A 143 -2.33 14.13 6.99
CA LEU A 143 -2.16 13.72 5.60
C LEU A 143 -2.12 14.90 4.61
N SER A 144 -2.67 16.06 4.98
CA SER A 144 -2.61 17.23 4.10
C SER A 144 -1.20 17.77 3.90
N THR A 145 -0.28 17.49 4.84
CA THR A 145 1.09 18.00 4.82
C THR A 145 2.06 17.09 4.07
N ILE A 146 1.58 16.00 3.47
CA ILE A 146 2.37 15.22 2.50
C ILE A 146 2.78 16.13 1.33
N PHE A 147 1.90 17.06 0.97
CA PHE A 147 2.08 18.01 -0.11
C PHE A 147 2.56 19.37 0.41
N ASN A 148 3.26 20.11 -0.45
CA ASN A 148 3.67 21.48 -0.18
C ASN A 148 3.35 22.37 -1.41
N PRO A 149 2.43 23.35 -1.29
CA PRO A 149 1.66 23.71 -0.10
C PRO A 149 0.71 22.59 0.36
N SER A 150 0.40 22.55 1.66
CA SER A 150 -0.52 21.56 2.23
C SER A 150 -1.88 21.62 1.56
N ARG A 151 -2.45 20.46 1.22
CA ARG A 151 -3.75 20.36 0.52
C ARG A 151 -4.44 19.03 0.81
N GLU A 152 -5.77 19.01 0.66
CA GLU A 152 -6.57 17.77 0.58
C GLU A 152 -6.52 17.26 -0.88
N PRO A 153 -5.75 16.21 -1.21
CA PRO A 153 -5.72 15.64 -2.56
C PRO A 153 -7.04 14.92 -2.90
N THR A 154 -7.36 14.85 -4.19
CA THR A 154 -8.43 13.98 -4.68
C THR A 154 -8.10 12.52 -4.41
N ILE A 155 -9.05 11.79 -3.82
CA ILE A 155 -8.95 10.34 -3.64
C ILE A 155 -9.37 9.67 -4.95
N VAL A 156 -8.48 8.88 -5.54
CA VAL A 156 -8.71 8.23 -6.85
C VAL A 156 -8.90 6.71 -6.75
N GLY A 157 -8.53 6.11 -5.63
CA GLY A 157 -8.64 4.67 -5.40
C GLY A 157 -8.74 4.32 -3.92
N LEU A 158 -9.35 3.18 -3.62
CA LEU A 158 -9.55 2.64 -2.28
C LEU A 158 -9.08 1.19 -2.27
N PHE A 159 -8.45 0.76 -1.18
CA PHE A 159 -7.94 -0.60 -1.08
C PHE A 159 -8.18 -1.21 0.30
N GLN A 160 -8.39 -2.52 0.28
CA GLN A 160 -8.27 -3.39 1.45
C GLN A 160 -6.92 -4.10 1.43
N ILE A 161 -6.36 -4.32 2.62
CA ILE A 161 -5.14 -5.10 2.79
C ILE A 161 -5.47 -6.57 3.06
N GLY A 162 -4.64 -7.50 2.61
CA GLY A 162 -4.81 -8.93 2.92
C GLY A 162 -4.56 -9.21 4.40
N VAL A 163 -5.13 -10.29 4.95
CA VAL A 163 -4.85 -10.72 6.34
C VAL A 163 -3.42 -11.22 6.51
N TYR A 164 -2.82 -10.93 7.66
CA TYR A 164 -1.57 -11.54 8.10
C TYR A 164 -1.87 -12.68 9.09
N GLN A 165 -1.04 -13.73 9.07
CA GLN A 165 -1.19 -15.06 9.67
C GLN A 165 -1.89 -16.07 8.76
N GLY A 166 -1.27 -17.24 8.60
CA GLY A 166 -1.74 -18.38 7.80
C GLY A 166 -3.02 -19.05 8.32
N LEU A 167 -4.01 -18.27 8.75
CA LEU A 167 -5.31 -18.73 9.23
C LEU A 167 -6.45 -18.45 8.26
N SER A 168 -6.26 -17.69 7.18
CA SER A 168 -7.28 -17.53 6.14
C SER A 168 -6.69 -16.97 4.85
N HIS A 169 -7.23 -17.39 3.70
CA HIS A 169 -7.25 -16.53 2.52
C HIS A 169 -8.30 -15.43 2.78
N GLY A 170 -7.97 -14.16 2.60
CA GLY A 170 -8.97 -13.11 2.81
C GLY A 170 -8.41 -11.69 2.91
N LEU A 171 -9.30 -10.76 3.19
CA LEU A 171 -9.03 -9.34 3.39
C LEU A 171 -9.18 -9.01 4.87
N GLU A 172 -8.37 -8.08 5.36
CA GLU A 172 -8.43 -7.57 6.72
C GLU A 172 -9.83 -7.03 7.02
N GLY A 173 -10.31 -7.27 8.25
CA GLY A 173 -11.60 -6.74 8.69
C GLY A 173 -11.58 -5.23 8.89
N GLY A 174 -12.76 -4.64 8.92
CA GLY A 174 -12.97 -3.27 9.36
C GLY A 174 -13.66 -3.20 10.71
N PRO A 175 -13.82 -2.01 11.28
CA PRO A 175 -14.68 -1.80 12.43
C PRO A 175 -16.10 -2.32 12.14
N ALA A 176 -16.69 -3.04 13.09
CA ALA A 176 -18.07 -3.50 12.97
C ALA A 176 -19.06 -2.31 12.97
N GLY A 177 -20.15 -2.43 12.20
CA GLY A 177 -21.24 -1.45 12.23
C GLY A 177 -21.05 -0.21 11.35
N LEU A 178 -20.01 -0.18 10.51
CA LEU A 178 -19.92 0.86 9.47
C LEU A 178 -20.98 0.65 8.38
N PRO A 179 -21.55 1.72 7.81
CA PRO A 179 -22.40 1.62 6.63
C PRO A 179 -21.70 0.86 5.51
N GLU A 180 -22.38 -0.12 4.92
CA GLU A 180 -21.82 -0.94 3.82
C GLU A 180 -21.33 -0.07 2.66
N ALA A 181 -22.03 1.02 2.37
CA ALA A 181 -21.68 1.99 1.32
C ALA A 181 -20.32 2.68 1.53
N TRP A 182 -19.81 2.73 2.77
CA TRP A 182 -18.48 3.29 3.04
C TRP A 182 -17.37 2.28 2.73
N GLY A 183 -17.67 0.98 2.78
CA GLY A 183 -16.71 -0.10 2.66
C GLY A 183 -15.75 -0.17 3.85
N THR A 184 -15.00 -1.26 3.92
CA THR A 184 -13.81 -1.35 4.79
C THR A 184 -12.62 -0.90 3.97
N VAL A 185 -11.99 0.22 4.34
CA VAL A 185 -10.84 0.78 3.62
C VAL A 185 -9.65 0.83 4.58
N HIS A 186 -8.49 0.37 4.10
CA HIS A 186 -7.23 0.43 4.86
C HIS A 186 -6.19 1.31 4.18
N LEU A 187 -6.26 1.42 2.85
CA LEU A 187 -5.38 2.29 2.06
C LEU A 187 -6.21 3.15 1.10
N ILE A 188 -5.74 4.37 0.83
CA ILE A 188 -6.31 5.25 -0.21
C ILE A 188 -5.24 5.72 -1.18
N ALA A 189 -5.61 5.86 -2.45
CA ALA A 189 -4.77 6.48 -3.46
C ALA A 189 -5.10 7.98 -3.59
N PHE A 190 -4.08 8.82 -3.50
CA PHE A 190 -4.17 10.24 -3.78
C PHE A 190 -3.71 10.56 -5.19
N ALA A 191 -4.43 11.43 -5.89
CA ALA A 191 -3.96 11.99 -7.15
C ALA A 191 -2.71 12.87 -6.92
N THR A 192 -1.70 12.66 -7.77
CA THR A 192 -0.42 13.39 -7.75
C THR A 192 0.00 13.78 -9.15
N THR A 193 0.95 14.70 -9.25
CA THR A 193 1.70 14.92 -10.49
C THR A 193 2.98 14.07 -10.45
N PRO A 194 3.36 13.35 -11.52
CA PRO A 194 4.64 12.63 -11.56
C PRO A 194 5.81 13.56 -11.21
N GLY A 195 6.66 13.13 -10.27
CA GLY A 195 7.81 13.91 -9.78
C GLY A 195 7.50 14.97 -8.71
N GLU A 196 6.23 15.15 -8.33
CA GLU A 196 5.80 16.03 -7.22
C GLU A 196 6.54 15.66 -5.93
N VAL A 197 7.11 16.64 -5.23
CA VAL A 197 7.84 16.40 -3.98
C VAL A 197 6.86 16.03 -2.87
N LEU A 198 7.17 14.94 -2.17
CA LEU A 198 6.37 14.43 -1.05
C LEU A 198 7.16 14.57 0.24
N HIS A 199 6.45 14.88 1.32
CA HIS A 199 7.01 15.14 2.63
C HIS A 199 6.48 14.12 3.64
N ALA A 200 7.23 13.91 4.72
CA ALA A 200 6.71 13.15 5.85
C ALA A 200 5.46 13.85 6.42
N PRO A 201 4.34 13.13 6.60
CA PRO A 201 3.16 13.71 7.24
C PRO A 201 3.54 14.25 8.62
N ARG A 202 3.16 15.49 8.90
CA ARG A 202 3.48 16.15 10.15
C ARG A 202 2.60 15.59 11.25
N SER A 203 3.18 15.23 12.38
CA SER A 203 2.45 14.93 13.62
C SER A 203 2.71 16.04 14.66
N GLY A 204 2.05 15.94 15.81
CA GLY A 204 2.40 16.79 16.96
C GLY A 204 3.59 16.25 17.78
N TYR A 205 4.14 15.08 17.41
CA TYR A 205 5.25 14.47 18.12
C TYR A 205 6.61 15.08 17.74
N THR A 206 7.52 15.07 18.72
CA THR A 206 8.93 15.41 18.57
C THR A 206 9.75 14.29 19.21
N LEU A 207 10.43 13.50 18.38
CA LEU A 207 11.18 12.31 18.81
C LEU A 207 12.64 12.63 19.15
N ALA A 208 13.19 13.64 18.49
CA ALA A 208 14.51 14.24 18.73
C ALA A 208 14.44 15.71 18.31
N PRO A 209 15.46 16.56 18.59
CA PRO A 209 15.49 17.92 18.08
C PRO A 209 15.19 17.96 16.58
N ASP A 210 14.19 18.75 16.20
CA ASP A 210 13.71 18.93 14.82
C ASP A 210 13.30 17.63 14.08
N THR A 211 13.03 16.54 14.79
CA THR A 211 12.63 15.24 14.21
C THR A 211 11.26 14.81 14.70
N GLY A 212 10.32 14.58 13.79
CA GLY A 212 8.94 14.21 14.11
C GLY A 212 8.60 12.73 13.89
N THR A 213 9.41 12.01 13.13
CA THR A 213 9.18 10.61 12.77
C THR A 213 10.49 9.91 12.44
N ILE A 214 10.48 8.57 12.49
CA ILE A 214 11.58 7.71 12.06
C ILE A 214 11.17 6.84 10.88
N VAL A 215 12.15 6.44 10.06
CA VAL A 215 11.98 5.42 9.02
C VAL A 215 12.27 4.05 9.59
N VAL A 216 11.23 3.22 9.73
CA VAL A 216 11.40 1.82 10.16
C VAL A 216 11.63 0.88 8.97
N TYR A 217 11.18 1.26 7.77
CA TYR A 217 11.48 0.54 6.54
C TYR A 217 11.50 1.46 5.32
N ALA A 218 12.48 1.25 4.44
CA ALA A 218 12.55 1.90 3.14
C ALA A 218 12.98 0.92 2.05
N ASP A 219 12.32 1.03 0.91
CA ASP A 219 12.72 0.47 -0.38
C ASP A 219 12.52 1.57 -1.43
N LYS A 220 13.02 1.36 -2.66
CA LYS A 220 12.95 2.36 -3.75
C LYS A 220 11.56 2.96 -3.99
N ASP A 221 10.51 2.17 -3.74
CA ASP A 221 9.11 2.50 -4.06
C ASP A 221 8.14 2.44 -2.87
N PHE A 222 8.67 2.29 -1.65
CA PHE A 222 7.88 2.08 -0.47
C PHE A 222 8.58 2.57 0.80
N LEU A 223 7.82 3.24 1.68
CA LEU A 223 8.27 3.68 3.00
C LEU A 223 7.30 3.25 4.09
N THR A 224 7.85 2.94 5.26
CA THR A 224 7.11 2.85 6.52
C THR A 224 7.73 3.80 7.53
N LEU A 225 6.92 4.73 8.01
CA LEU A 225 7.28 5.72 9.01
C LEU A 225 6.62 5.37 10.34
N HIS A 226 7.31 5.65 11.44
CA HIS A 226 6.81 5.45 12.79
C HIS A 226 6.89 6.75 13.59
N TYR A 227 5.86 7.05 14.36
CA TYR A 227 5.74 8.29 15.15
C TYR A 227 6.08 8.08 16.63
N THR A 228 6.82 7.02 16.94
CA THR A 228 7.50 6.81 18.24
C THR A 228 8.93 6.33 17.98
N PRO A 229 9.87 6.46 18.93
CA PRO A 229 11.24 6.04 18.75
C PRO A 229 11.38 4.53 19.06
N GLU A 230 10.56 3.68 18.44
CA GLU A 230 10.59 2.23 18.62
C GLU A 230 10.76 1.55 17.26
N ASP A 231 11.63 0.55 17.17
CA ASP A 231 11.67 -0.38 16.03
C ASP A 231 10.63 -1.47 16.24
N SER A 232 9.36 -1.05 16.15
CA SER A 232 8.15 -1.83 16.39
C SER A 232 6.99 -1.13 15.69
N ILE A 233 5.91 -1.84 15.39
CA ILE A 233 4.66 -1.25 14.88
C ILE A 233 3.46 -1.48 15.82
N VAL A 234 3.74 -2.00 17.02
CA VAL A 234 2.71 -2.44 17.98
C VAL A 234 2.01 -1.25 18.64
N ARG A 235 2.69 -0.13 18.84
CA ARG A 235 2.17 1.05 19.55
C ARG A 235 2.39 2.30 18.73
N GLY A 236 1.48 3.26 18.85
CA GLY A 236 1.60 4.54 18.17
C GLY A 236 1.20 4.48 16.71
N TYR A 237 1.37 5.62 16.02
CA TYR A 237 0.96 5.74 14.63
C TYR A 237 2.04 5.25 13.68
N VAL A 238 1.65 4.48 12.68
CA VAL A 238 2.51 4.01 11.59
C VAL A 238 1.92 4.50 10.28
N PHE A 239 2.75 5.03 9.41
CA PHE A 239 2.35 5.51 8.09
C PHE A 239 3.07 4.71 7.01
N HIS A 240 2.31 4.17 6.06
CA HIS A 240 2.83 3.44 4.92
C HIS A 240 2.61 4.26 3.65
N LEU A 241 3.61 4.32 2.78
CA LEU A 241 3.57 5.03 1.51
C LEU A 241 4.07 4.13 0.39
N PHE A 242 3.26 3.94 -0.65
CA PHE A 242 3.62 3.21 -1.86
C PHE A 242 3.60 4.12 -3.09
N GLU A 243 4.17 3.62 -4.19
CA GLU A 243 4.18 4.30 -5.50
C GLU A 243 4.90 5.66 -5.40
N VAL A 244 5.92 5.70 -4.55
CA VAL A 244 6.84 6.82 -4.34
C VAL A 244 8.16 6.52 -5.04
N CYS A 245 8.91 7.55 -5.40
CA CYS A 245 10.34 7.50 -5.68
C CYS A 245 11.04 7.97 -4.41
N VAL A 246 11.50 7.05 -3.56
CA VAL A 246 12.14 7.41 -2.29
C VAL A 246 13.43 8.18 -2.57
N ASP A 247 13.69 9.21 -1.76
CA ASP A 247 14.93 9.98 -1.85
C ASP A 247 16.17 9.07 -1.73
N GLU A 248 17.11 9.18 -2.67
CA GLU A 248 18.32 8.34 -2.70
C GLU A 248 19.18 8.49 -1.44
N ASN A 249 19.29 9.67 -0.85
CA ASN A 249 20.03 9.88 0.40
C ASN A 249 19.29 9.24 1.59
N LEU A 250 17.95 9.30 1.60
CA LEU A 250 17.14 8.63 2.63
C LEU A 250 17.30 7.12 2.56
N LEU A 251 17.19 6.56 1.36
CA LEU A 251 17.32 5.13 1.11
C LEU A 251 18.72 4.63 1.46
N ALA A 252 19.77 5.37 1.08
CA ALA A 252 21.14 5.05 1.45
C ALA A 252 21.37 5.09 2.96
N SER A 253 20.85 6.12 3.64
CA SER A 253 20.90 6.24 5.11
C SER A 253 20.21 5.08 5.81
N TYR A 254 18.99 4.73 5.36
CA TYR A 254 18.25 3.60 5.89
C TYR A 254 19.03 2.29 5.76
N HIS A 255 19.52 1.96 4.56
CA HIS A 255 20.25 0.71 4.34
C HIS A 255 21.58 0.63 5.07
N GLU A 256 22.27 1.76 5.29
CA GLU A 256 23.47 1.77 6.12
C GLU A 256 23.15 1.44 7.57
N LEU A 257 22.15 2.13 8.13
CA LEU A 257 21.75 1.96 9.52
C LEU A 257 21.11 0.59 9.81
N ASP A 258 20.39 0.04 8.83
CA ASP A 258 19.86 -1.31 8.88
C ASP A 258 20.99 -2.35 8.95
N ARG A 259 21.97 -2.25 8.04
CA ARG A 259 23.15 -3.13 8.03
C ARG A 259 24.04 -2.96 9.26
N SER A 260 24.02 -1.80 9.91
CA SER A 260 24.76 -1.55 11.15
C SER A 260 24.01 -2.00 12.41
N GLY A 261 22.86 -2.67 12.29
CA GLY A 261 22.16 -3.28 13.41
C GLY A 261 21.04 -2.45 14.03
N ARG A 262 20.61 -1.35 13.39
CA ARG A 262 19.38 -0.59 13.73
C ARG A 262 19.37 0.08 15.11
N GLU A 263 20.52 0.21 15.78
CA GLU A 263 20.65 1.03 17.01
C GLU A 263 20.27 2.50 16.78
N LEU A 264 20.42 2.95 15.53
CA LEU A 264 19.96 4.23 15.02
C LEU A 264 19.07 3.95 13.80
N LEU A 265 18.05 4.79 13.58
CA LEU A 265 17.28 4.82 12.33
C LEU A 265 17.20 6.25 11.77
N PRO A 266 16.97 6.43 10.45
CA PRO A 266 16.81 7.75 9.88
C PRO A 266 15.63 8.48 10.52
N GLY A 267 15.87 9.71 10.98
CA GLY A 267 14.85 10.63 11.47
C GLY A 267 14.51 11.65 10.41
N LEU A 268 13.21 11.94 10.24
CA LEU A 268 12.75 13.04 9.39
C LEU A 268 12.20 14.19 10.22
N GLY A 269 12.58 15.39 9.81
CA GLY A 269 12.02 16.61 10.35
C GLY A 269 10.58 16.87 9.91
N HIS A 270 9.93 17.81 10.60
CA HIS A 270 8.58 18.22 10.24
C HIS A 270 8.57 18.80 8.83
N ASN A 271 7.72 18.26 7.96
CA ASN A 271 7.64 18.63 6.54
C ASN A 271 8.97 18.47 5.78
N GLN A 272 9.84 17.54 6.18
CA GLN A 272 11.05 17.24 5.40
C GLN A 272 10.68 16.41 4.16
N PRO A 273 11.20 16.72 2.96
CA PRO A 273 11.04 15.88 1.78
C PRO A 273 11.56 14.46 2.02
N LEU A 274 10.78 13.46 1.61
CA LEU A 274 11.13 12.04 1.71
C LEU A 274 11.28 11.34 0.36
N GLY A 275 10.95 12.06 -0.72
CA GLY A 275 10.90 11.50 -2.06
C GLY A 275 9.93 12.26 -2.97
N ARG A 276 9.52 11.60 -4.05
CA ARG A 276 8.64 12.16 -5.08
C ARG A 276 7.54 11.20 -5.48
N ALA A 277 6.42 11.68 -5.98
CA ALA A 277 5.42 10.78 -6.57
C ALA A 277 6.00 10.08 -7.80
N ALA A 278 5.93 8.74 -7.84
CA ALA A 278 6.44 7.98 -8.97
C ALA A 278 5.56 8.12 -10.23
N GLY A 279 4.29 8.50 -10.05
CA GLY A 279 3.33 8.64 -11.12
C GLY A 279 2.20 9.61 -10.80
N ASN A 280 1.03 9.34 -11.38
CA ASN A 280 -0.18 10.15 -11.23
C ASN A 280 -0.94 9.88 -9.92
N ARG A 281 -0.46 8.95 -9.10
CA ARG A 281 -0.97 8.70 -7.76
C ARG A 281 0.13 8.20 -6.82
N ILE A 282 -0.18 8.30 -5.53
CA ILE A 282 0.49 7.56 -4.44
C ILE A 282 -0.55 6.83 -3.61
N ILE A 283 -0.15 5.77 -2.91
CA ILE A 283 -1.05 5.04 -2.00
C ILE A 283 -0.55 5.20 -0.57
N VAL A 284 -1.45 5.53 0.34
CA VAL A 284 -1.14 5.70 1.76
C VAL A 284 -1.98 4.78 2.63
N GLY A 285 -1.40 4.34 3.74
CA GLY A 285 -2.09 3.63 4.81
C GLY A 285 -1.65 4.14 6.18
N ILE A 286 -2.55 4.10 7.15
CA ILE A 286 -2.25 4.46 8.55
C ILE A 286 -2.59 3.28 9.45
N ARG A 287 -1.74 3.03 10.43
CA ARG A 287 -2.09 2.22 11.60
C ARG A 287 -2.09 3.05 12.86
N ASP A 288 -2.97 2.69 13.78
CA ASP A 288 -2.91 3.11 15.18
C ASP A 288 -2.73 1.86 16.03
N SER A 289 -1.57 1.76 16.67
CA SER A 289 -1.26 0.70 17.64
C SER A 289 -1.55 -0.71 17.09
N GLY A 290 -1.06 -0.98 15.88
CA GLY A 290 -1.21 -2.26 15.20
C GLY A 290 -2.56 -2.48 14.47
N SER A 291 -3.50 -1.55 14.50
CA SER A 291 -4.74 -1.69 13.70
C SER A 291 -4.70 -0.78 12.48
N PHE A 292 -5.06 -1.29 11.30
CA PHE A 292 -5.26 -0.42 10.14
C PHE A 292 -6.48 0.47 10.34
N MET A 293 -6.31 1.75 10.02
CA MET A 293 -7.34 2.77 10.14
C MET A 293 -7.81 3.20 8.76
N ASP A 294 -9.04 3.71 8.68
CA ASP A 294 -9.54 4.32 7.44
C ASP A 294 -8.92 5.72 7.26
N PRO A 295 -8.06 5.95 6.25
CA PRO A 295 -7.38 7.23 6.08
C PRO A 295 -8.32 8.37 5.64
N ARG A 296 -9.59 8.08 5.32
CA ARG A 296 -10.62 9.09 4.99
C ARG A 296 -11.14 9.83 6.22
N ALA A 297 -10.88 9.36 7.44
CA ALA A 297 -11.45 9.94 8.66
C ALA A 297 -10.95 11.39 8.90
N ILE A 298 -11.83 12.38 8.69
CA ILE A 298 -11.48 13.82 8.73
C ILE A 298 -10.85 14.23 10.06
N ARG A 299 -11.54 13.93 11.16
CA ARG A 299 -11.11 14.31 12.52
C ARG A 299 -9.88 13.52 13.00
N GLY A 300 -9.56 12.41 12.33
CA GLY A 300 -8.41 11.57 12.66
C GLY A 300 -7.13 12.04 11.98
N TRP A 301 -7.19 12.40 10.70
CA TRP A 301 -5.96 12.50 9.87
C TRP A 301 -5.80 13.80 9.10
N TRP A 302 -6.83 14.65 9.08
CA TRP A 302 -6.86 15.82 8.19
C TRP A 302 -6.92 17.13 8.96
N ARG A 303 -7.67 17.14 10.07
CA ARG A 303 -7.91 18.32 10.87
C ARG A 303 -7.53 18.01 12.31
N TRP A 304 -6.51 18.68 12.82
CA TRP A 304 -6.24 18.60 14.26
C TRP A 304 -7.32 19.35 15.02
N PRO A 305 -7.74 18.87 16.20
CA PRO A 305 -8.76 19.53 17.01
C PRO A 305 -8.45 20.99 17.37
N ASN A 306 -7.18 21.41 17.27
CA ASN A 306 -6.69 22.73 17.67
C ASN A 306 -5.81 23.44 16.61
N GLY A 307 -5.96 23.08 15.33
CA GLY A 307 -5.19 23.64 14.21
C GLY A 307 -5.92 24.74 13.45
#